data_AF-A0A109MUI2-F1
#
_entry.id   AF-A0A109MUI2-F1
#
_cell.length_a   1.000
_cell.length_b   1.000
_cell.length_c   1.000
_cell.angle_alpha   90.00
_cell.angle_beta   90.00
_cell.angle_gamma   90.00
#
_symmetry.space_group_name_H-M   'P 1'
#
loop_
_entity.id
_entity.type
_entity.pdbx_description
1 polymer ?
#
loop_
_entity_poly.entity_id
_entity_poly.type
_entity_poly.pdbx_seq_one_letter_code
_entity_poly.pdbx_strand_id
1 'polypeptide(L)' 'MKKYLFFTISFLLLFTILQVISGLILTAAYTPDFSGATPIAGSPGMVSQPQLPVMIMSALSAVMAYFISNRVMKSK' A
#
# COMPACT_ATOMS: atom_id res chain seq x y z
N MET A 1 8.67 25.11 -1.49
CA MET A 1 7.95 24.45 -2.59
C MET A 1 8.77 23.35 -3.27
N LYS A 2 9.91 23.62 -3.94
CA LYS A 2 10.71 22.59 -4.64
C LYS A 2 11.21 21.43 -3.76
N LYS A 3 11.79 21.71 -2.59
CA LYS A 3 12.32 20.68 -1.66
C LYS A 3 11.25 19.71 -1.16
N TYR A 4 10.03 20.21 -0.94
CA TYR A 4 8.90 19.41 -0.49
C TYR A 4 8.39 18.45 -1.57
N LEU A 5 8.41 18.91 -2.83
CA LEU A 5 8.06 18.11 -3.99
C LEU A 5 9.06 16.96 -4.20
N PHE A 6 10.37 17.21 -4.05
CA PHE A 6 11.37 16.15 -4.10
C PHE A 6 11.19 15.09 -2.99
N PHE A 7 10.92 15.51 -1.75
CA PHE A 7 10.64 14.59 -0.65
C PHE A 7 9.39 13.74 -0.92
N THR A 8 8.30 14.37 -1.37
CA THR A 8 7.03 13.68 -1.64
C THR A 8 7.22 12.63 -2.76
N ILE A 9 7.94 12.97 -3.82
CA ILE A 9 8.22 12.04 -4.92
C ILE A 9 9.09 10.87 -4.43
N SER A 10 10.15 11.12 -3.66
CA SER A 10 10.98 10.04 -3.09
C SER A 10 10.18 9.14 -2.15
N PHE A 11 9.30 9.71 -1.33
CA PHE A 11 8.43 8.94 -0.45
C PHE A 11 7.44 8.08 -1.23
N LEU A 12 6.79 8.64 -2.26
CA LEU A 12 5.82 7.91 -3.08
C LEU A 12 6.48 6.75 -3.83
N LEU A 13 7.70 6.96 -4.33
CA LEU A 13 8.50 5.94 -5.01
C LEU A 13 8.86 4.80 -4.05
N LEU A 14 9.36 5.14 -2.84
CA LEU A 14 9.69 4.14 -1.83
C LEU A 14 8.45 3.37 -1.34
N PHE A 15 7.33 4.08 -1.14
CA PHE A 15 6.05 3.47 -0.75
C PHE A 15 5.55 2.49 -1.80
N THR A 16 5.66 2.83 -3.09
CA THR A 16 5.26 1.95 -4.19
C THR A 16 6.09 0.67 -4.21
N ILE A 17 7.41 0.78 -4.04
CA ILE A 17 8.30 -0.39 -3.96
C ILE A 17 7.92 -1.28 -2.78
N LEU A 18 7.70 -0.69 -1.61
CA LEU A 18 7.30 -1.42 -0.41
C LEU A 18 5.95 -2.14 -0.60
N GLN A 19 4.99 -1.47 -1.24
CA GLN A 19 3.67 -2.03 -1.53
C GLN A 19 3.77 -3.25 -2.44
N VAL A 20 4.58 -3.18 -3.50
CA VAL A 20 4.81 -4.30 -4.42
C VAL A 20 5.48 -5.46 -3.70
N ILE A 21 6.54 -5.21 -2.92
CA ILE A 21 7.24 -6.27 -2.17
C ILE A 21 6.30 -6.92 -1.16
N SER A 22 5.52 -6.14 -0.42
CA SER A 22 4.53 -6.65 0.53
C SER A 22 3.48 -7.51 -0.15
N GLY A 23 2.97 -7.08 -1.31
CA GLY A 23 2.02 -7.86 -2.12
C GLY A 23 2.62 -9.18 -2.62
N LEU A 24 3.90 -9.17 -3.04
CA LEU A 24 4.61 -10.38 -3.45
C LEU A 24 4.79 -11.37 -2.30
N ILE A 25 5.18 -10.88 -1.11
CA ILE A 25 5.32 -11.70 0.10
C ILE A 25 3.97 -12.33 0.47
N LEU A 26 2.89 -11.54 0.44
CA LEU A 26 1.56 -12.02 0.76
C LEU A 26 1.10 -13.08 -0.24
N THR A 27 1.39 -12.89 -1.53
CA THR A 27 1.08 -13.87 -2.58
C THR A 27 1.88 -15.16 -2.40
N ALA A 28 3.16 -15.06 -2.04
CA ALA A 28 4.01 -16.22 -1.79
C ALA A 28 3.60 -16.99 -0.51
N ALA A 29 3.10 -16.29 0.51
CA ALA A 29 2.64 -16.88 1.76
C ALA A 29 1.17 -17.36 1.71
N TYR A 30 0.40 -16.95 0.71
CA TYR A 30 -1.00 -17.32 0.57
C TYR A 30 -1.14 -18.72 -0.03
N THR A 31 -1.66 -19.66 0.76
CA THR A 31 -2.07 -20.97 0.26
C THR A 31 -3.52 -20.88 -0.21
N PRO A 32 -3.82 -21.02 -1.51
CA PRO A 32 -5.20 -20.96 -1.97
C PRO A 32 -5.96 -22.21 -1.53
N ASP A 33 -6.92 -22.05 -0.62
CA ASP A 33 -7.84 -23.12 -0.23
C ASP A 33 -9.03 -23.17 -1.21
N PHE A 34 -9.18 -24.31 -1.88
CA PHE A 34 -10.28 -24.57 -2.82
C PHE A 34 -11.37 -25.48 -2.22
N SER A 35 -11.33 -25.78 -0.92
CA SER A 35 -12.23 -26.75 -0.26
C SER A 35 -13.73 -26.36 -0.23
N GLY A 36 -14.11 -25.22 -0.82
CA GLY A 36 -15.50 -24.79 -0.99
C GLY A 36 -15.89 -24.46 -2.43
N ALA A 37 -15.06 -24.77 -3.43
CA ALA A 37 -15.33 -24.46 -4.82
C ALA A 37 -16.37 -25.42 -5.41
N THR A 38 -17.66 -25.17 -5.18
CA THR A 38 -18.71 -25.65 -6.09
C THR A 38 -18.35 -25.18 -7.50
N PRO A 39 -18.32 -26.06 -8.51
CA PRO A 39 -17.93 -25.69 -9.87
C PRO A 39 -19.06 -24.89 -10.52
N ILE A 40 -19.20 -23.62 -10.16
CA ILE A 40 -19.99 -22.68 -10.94
C ILE A 40 -19.10 -22.31 -12.13
N ALA A 41 -19.28 -23.05 -13.21
CA ALA A 41 -18.74 -22.71 -14.52
C ALA A 41 -19.10 -21.24 -14.83
N GLY A 42 -18.11 -20.33 -14.87
CA GLY A 42 -18.30 -19.05 -15.54
C GLY A 42 -17.68 -17.78 -14.96
N SER A 43 -16.99 -17.78 -13.83
CA SER A 43 -16.38 -16.52 -13.36
C SER A 43 -15.11 -16.75 -12.54
N PRO A 44 -13.93 -16.30 -13.01
CA PRO A 44 -12.74 -16.22 -12.17
C PRO A 44 -13.10 -15.35 -10.96
N GLY A 45 -13.11 -15.97 -9.77
CA GLY A 45 -13.42 -15.29 -8.52
C GLY A 45 -12.41 -14.19 -8.28
N MET A 46 -12.71 -12.99 -8.76
CA MET A 46 -11.96 -11.78 -8.49
C MET A 46 -12.21 -11.47 -7.02
N VAL A 47 -11.30 -11.94 -6.16
CA VAL A 47 -11.35 -11.71 -4.71
C VAL A 47 -11.33 -10.20 -4.49
N SER A 48 -12.50 -9.63 -4.24
CA SER A 48 -12.65 -8.22 -3.91
C SER A 48 -12.09 -8.01 -2.51
N GLN A 49 -10.77 -7.78 -2.43
CA GLN A 49 -10.16 -7.38 -1.16
C GLN A 49 -10.70 -6.00 -0.75
N PRO A 50 -11.11 -5.83 0.51
CA PRO A 50 -11.58 -4.54 0.99
C PRO A 50 -10.43 -3.52 0.85
N GLN A 51 -10.62 -2.49 0.04
CA GLN A 51 -9.63 -1.43 -0.22
C GLN A 51 -9.59 -0.37 0.90
N LEU A 52 -10.57 -0.40 1.80
CA LEU A 52 -10.70 0.54 2.93
C LEU A 52 -9.48 0.56 3.86
N PRO A 53 -8.91 -0.57 4.32
CA PRO A 53 -7.75 -0.57 5.19
C PRO A 53 -6.51 0.06 4.54
N VAL A 54 -6.32 -0.18 3.23
CA VAL A 54 -5.20 0.38 2.46
C VAL A 54 -5.34 1.89 2.32
N MET A 55 -6.56 2.39 2.09
CA MET A 55 -6.83 3.83 1.99
C MET A 55 -6.62 4.56 3.33
N ILE A 56 -7.05 3.94 4.45
CA ILE A 56 -6.84 4.51 5.78
C ILE A 56 -5.34 4.53 6.13
N MET A 57 -4.62 3.44 5.86
CA MET A 57 -3.19 3.35 6.10
C MET A 57 -2.38 4.33 5.24
N SER A 58 -2.75 4.52 3.96
CA SER A 58 -2.06 5.47 3.09
C SER A 58 -2.31 6.92 3.51
N ALA A 59 -3.52 7.25 3.96
CA ALA A 59 -3.83 8.55 4.54
C ALA A 59 -3.03 8.82 5.82
N LEU A 60 -2.94 7.85 6.74
CA LEU A 60 -2.09 7.97 7.93
C LEU A 60 -0.62 8.19 7.57
N SER A 61 -0.13 7.41 6.61
CA SER A 61 1.26 7.49 6.16
C SER A 61 1.59 8.88 5.57
N ALA A 62 0.68 9.46 4.80
CA ALA A 62 0.81 10.82 4.28
C ALA A 62 0.83 11.89 5.39
N VAL A 63 -0.02 11.75 6.42
CA VAL A 63 -0.03 12.65 7.59
C VAL A 63 1.28 12.57 8.37
N MET A 64 1.79 11.35 8.61
CA MET A 64 3.07 11.16 9.29
C MET A 64 4.24 11.72 8.48
N ALA A 65 4.26 11.49 7.16
CA ALA A 65 5.29 12.03 6.27
C ALA A 65 5.30 13.58 6.28
N TYR A 66 4.13 14.22 6.25
CA TYR A 66 4.01 15.68 6.40
C TYR A 66 4.57 16.15 7.75
N PHE A 67 4.21 15.47 8.83
CA PHE A 67 4.63 15.84 10.18
C PHE A 67 6.15 15.70 10.39
N ILE A 68 6.73 14.60 9.90
CA ILE A 68 8.17 14.33 9.92
C ILE A 68 8.90 15.38 9.06
N SER A 69 8.42 15.62 7.83
CA SER A 69 9.01 16.63 6.94
C SER A 69 9.02 18.03 7.59
N ASN A 70 7.91 18.43 8.22
CA ASN A 70 7.79 19.74 8.85
C ASN A 70 8.64 19.88 10.12
N ARG A 71 8.75 18.82 10.95
CA ARG A 71 9.62 18.79 12.14
C ARG A 71 11.11 18.82 11.78
N VAL A 72 11.51 18.04 10.77
CA VAL A 72 12.92 17.96 10.32
C VAL A 72 13.35 19.24 9.61
N MET A 73 12.47 19.89 8.84
CA MET A 73 12.77 21.16 8.17
C MET A 73 12.78 22.38 9.11
N LYS A 74 12.07 22.36 10.25
CA LYS A 74 12.14 23.42 11.26
C LYS A 74 13.38 23.36 12.15
N SER A 75 14.13 22.25 12.12
CA SER A 75 15.35 22.06 12.91
C SER A 75 16.63 22.52 12.19
N LYS A 76 16.50 23.37 11.16
CA LYS A 76 17.63 23.93 10.43
C LYS A 76 17.49 25.43 10.25
#